data_AF-A0A9D9PNL1-F1
#
_entry.id   AF-A0A9D9PNL1-F1
#
_cell.length_a   1.000
_cell.length_b   1.000
_cell.length_c   1.000
_cell.angle_alpha   90.00
_cell.angle_beta   90.00
_cell.angle_gamma   90.00
#
_symmetry.space_group_name_H-M   'P 1'
#
loop_
_entity.id
_entity.type
_entity.pdbx_description
1 polymer ?
#
loop_
_entity_poly.entity_id
_entity_poly.type
_entity_poly.pdbx_seq_one_letter_code
_entity_poly.pdbx_strand_id
1 'polypeptide(L)'
;GFDTKYFEKKFKKAVKLCEDRGCALYCGEYGVIENADPKQALMWYKDISAAFKKFGIGHAAWNYKEMNFGLTDEHMRPVINELIEYL
;
A
#
# COMPACT_ATOMS: atom_id res chain seq x y z
N GLY A 1 -7.48 4.74 -13.05
CA GLY A 1 -6.75 4.53 -11.78
C GLY A 1 -6.67 3.05 -11.50
N PHE A 2 -6.03 2.67 -10.41
CA PHE A 2 -6.16 1.34 -9.84
C PHE A 2 -7.50 1.24 -9.09
N ASP A 3 -7.84 0.05 -8.62
CA ASP A 3 -8.95 -0.18 -7.70
C ASP A 3 -8.59 -1.32 -6.74
N THR A 4 -9.37 -1.52 -5.68
CA THR A 4 -9.13 -2.62 -4.73
C THR A 4 -9.08 -3.99 -5.42
N LYS A 5 -9.94 -4.24 -6.42
CA LYS A 5 -10.01 -5.53 -7.13
C LYS A 5 -8.72 -5.86 -7.88
N TYR A 6 -8.03 -4.84 -8.41
CA TYR A 6 -6.72 -4.99 -9.02
C TYR A 6 -5.73 -5.62 -8.03
N PHE A 7 -5.62 -5.08 -6.81
CA PHE A 7 -4.73 -5.60 -5.78
C PHE A 7 -5.18 -6.96 -5.26
N GLU A 8 -6.48 -7.17 -5.08
CA GLU A 8 -7.00 -8.48 -4.67
C GLU A 8 -6.58 -9.60 -5.63
N LYS A 9 -6.67 -9.33 -6.94
CA LYS A 9 -6.22 -10.29 -7.97
C LYS A 9 -4.72 -10.55 -7.88
N LYS A 10 -3.91 -9.53 -7.56
CA LYS A 10 -2.46 -9.66 -7.40
C LYS A 10 -2.07 -10.46 -6.15
N PHE A 11 -2.77 -10.25 -5.04
CA PHE A 11 -2.47 -10.90 -3.76
C PHE A 11 -3.00 -12.35 -3.68
N LYS A 12 -4.04 -12.68 -4.45
CA LYS A 12 -4.77 -13.97 -4.40
C LYS A 12 -3.87 -15.21 -4.32
N LYS A 13 -2.79 -15.26 -5.09
CA LYS A 13 -1.88 -16.42 -5.11
C LYS A 13 -1.12 -16.57 -3.79
N ALA A 14 -0.61 -15.47 -3.24
CA ALA A 14 0.14 -15.47 -1.99
C ALA A 14 -0.78 -15.74 -0.79
N VAL A 15 -1.96 -15.12 -0.78
CA VAL A 15 -3.00 -15.36 0.23
C VAL A 15 -3.37 -16.85 0.28
N LYS A 16 -3.74 -17.44 -0.87
CA LYS A 16 -4.10 -18.85 -0.93
C LYS A 16 -2.98 -19.77 -0.44
N LEU A 17 -1.73 -19.48 -0.83
CA LEU A 17 -0.59 -20.28 -0.37
C LEU A 17 -0.42 -20.26 1.15
N CYS A 18 -0.63 -19.10 1.76
CA CYS A 18 -0.50 -18.93 3.20
C CYS A 18 -1.68 -19.58 3.96
N GLU A 19 -2.90 -19.44 3.44
CA GLU A 19 -4.09 -20.14 3.94
C GLU A 19 -3.90 -21.67 3.90
N ASP A 20 -3.46 -22.21 2.76
CA ASP A 20 -3.24 -23.66 2.58
C ASP A 20 -2.13 -24.20 3.52
N ARG A 21 -1.21 -23.34 3.98
CA ARG A 21 -0.08 -23.69 4.86
C ARG A 21 -0.29 -23.31 6.33
N GLY A 22 -1.39 -22.62 6.65
CA GLY A 22 -1.65 -22.09 7.99
C GLY A 22 -0.61 -21.07 8.47
N CYS A 23 -0.02 -20.28 7.57
CA CYS A 23 0.95 -19.24 7.93
C CYS A 23 0.40 -17.83 7.67
N ALA A 24 0.99 -16.82 8.31
CA ALA A 24 0.66 -15.42 8.06
C ALA A 24 1.33 -14.90 6.79
N LEU A 25 0.71 -13.91 6.13
CA LEU A 25 1.28 -13.17 5.01
C LEU A 25 1.64 -11.75 5.44
N TYR A 26 2.84 -11.30 5.09
CA TYR A 26 3.34 -9.95 5.37
C TYR A 26 3.91 -9.32 4.08
N CYS A 27 3.56 -8.07 3.82
CA CYS A 27 4.08 -7.27 2.71
C CYS A 27 5.10 -6.25 3.24
N GLY A 28 6.39 -6.58 3.16
CA GLY A 28 7.45 -5.77 3.75
C GLY A 28 7.73 -4.44 3.06
N GLU A 29 7.36 -4.31 1.78
CA GLU A 29 7.58 -3.09 1.00
C GLU A 29 6.44 -2.89 -0.01
N TYR A 30 5.89 -1.68 -0.03
CA TYR A 30 4.98 -1.18 -1.06
C TYR A 30 5.01 0.35 -1.04
N GLY A 31 4.85 1.01 -2.19
CA GLY A 31 4.90 2.47 -2.24
C GLY A 31 4.68 3.03 -3.64
N VAL A 32 4.61 4.37 -3.72
CA VAL A 32 4.43 5.13 -4.95
C VAL A 32 5.62 6.09 -5.10
N ILE A 33 6.22 6.11 -6.29
CA ILE A 33 7.40 6.96 -6.57
C ILE A 33 7.01 8.45 -6.57
N GLU A 34 7.90 9.32 -6.11
CA GLU A 34 7.67 10.75 -5.89
C GLU A 34 7.24 11.55 -7.13
N ASN A 35 7.51 11.03 -8.33
CA ASN A 35 7.10 11.64 -9.59
C ASN A 35 5.59 11.55 -9.85
N ALA A 36 4.85 10.77 -9.05
CA ALA A 36 3.41 10.66 -9.16
C ALA A 36 2.70 11.87 -8.52
N ASP A 37 1.55 12.24 -9.07
CA ASP A 37 0.68 13.24 -8.43
C ASP A 37 0.27 12.77 -7.02
N PRO A 38 0.44 13.58 -5.96
CA PRO A 38 0.15 13.17 -4.58
C PRO A 38 -1.29 12.72 -4.35
N LYS A 39 -2.27 13.29 -5.07
CA LYS A 39 -3.67 12.86 -4.96
C LYS A 39 -3.87 11.49 -5.61
N GLN A 40 -3.18 11.21 -6.71
CA GLN A 40 -3.18 9.87 -7.30
C GLN A 40 -2.47 8.84 -6.40
N ALA A 41 -1.37 9.24 -5.74
CA ALA A 41 -0.71 8.41 -4.74
C ALA A 41 -1.65 8.09 -3.57
N LEU A 42 -2.36 9.08 -3.02
CA LEU A 42 -3.36 8.86 -1.98
C LEU A 42 -4.45 7.86 -2.41
N MET A 43 -4.99 8.02 -3.63
CA MET A 43 -5.98 7.06 -4.15
C MET A 43 -5.41 5.64 -4.27
N TRP A 44 -4.17 5.50 -4.70
CA TRP A 44 -3.47 4.22 -4.75
C TRP A 44 -3.33 3.59 -3.34
N TYR A 45 -2.97 4.38 -2.33
CA TYR A 45 -2.88 3.92 -0.94
C TYR A 45 -4.24 3.46 -0.39
N LYS A 46 -5.34 4.17 -0.72
CA LYS A 46 -6.69 3.73 -0.35
C LYS A 46 -7.04 2.38 -0.95
N ASP A 47 -6.76 2.20 -2.24
CA ASP A 47 -7.09 0.97 -2.97
C ASP A 47 -6.30 -0.25 -2.46
N ILE A 48 -4.98 -0.10 -2.25
CA ILE A 48 -4.14 -1.19 -1.76
C ILE A 48 -4.41 -1.51 -0.27
N SER A 49 -4.64 -0.48 0.56
CA SER A 49 -4.96 -0.65 1.99
C SER A 49 -6.27 -1.42 2.17
N ALA A 50 -7.29 -1.12 1.34
CA ALA A 50 -8.54 -1.89 1.35
C ALA A 50 -8.31 -3.38 1.04
N ALA A 51 -7.38 -3.70 0.13
CA ALA A 51 -7.03 -5.08 -0.18
C ALA A 51 -6.24 -5.76 0.96
N PHE A 52 -5.29 -5.05 1.59
CA PHE A 52 -4.59 -5.56 2.77
C PHE A 52 -5.55 -5.87 3.91
N LYS A 53 -6.45 -4.93 4.25
CA LYS A 53 -7.48 -5.10 5.29
C LYS A 53 -8.39 -6.29 4.99
N LYS A 54 -8.81 -6.46 3.74
CA LYS A 54 -9.68 -7.57 3.34
C LYS A 54 -9.06 -8.94 3.60
N PHE A 55 -7.76 -9.10 3.35
CA PHE A 55 -7.06 -10.37 3.53
C PHE A 55 -6.31 -10.50 4.86
N GLY A 56 -6.36 -9.47 5.72
CA GLY A 56 -5.62 -9.46 6.98
C GLY A 56 -4.09 -9.51 6.79
N ILE A 57 -3.57 -8.86 5.76
CA ILE A 57 -2.14 -8.85 5.45
C ILE A 57 -1.48 -7.73 6.27
N GLY A 58 -0.48 -8.05 7.09
CA GLY A 58 0.36 -7.02 7.71
C GLY A 58 1.30 -6.39 6.66
N HIS A 59 1.63 -5.11 6.81
CA HIS A 59 2.42 -4.41 5.79
C HIS A 59 3.30 -3.28 6.35
N ALA A 60 4.33 -2.87 5.59
CA ALA A 60 5.14 -1.68 5.86
C ALA A 60 5.35 -0.87 4.58
N ALA A 61 4.93 0.40 4.61
CA ALA A 61 5.06 1.29 3.48
C ALA A 61 6.52 1.72 3.28
N TRP A 62 6.97 1.68 2.03
CA TRP A 62 8.24 2.22 1.58
C TRP A 62 8.00 3.63 1.03
N ASN A 63 8.56 4.70 1.61
CA ASN A 63 9.38 4.72 2.83
C ASN A 63 9.04 5.95 3.70
N TYR A 64 9.52 5.96 4.94
CA TYR A 64 9.35 7.09 5.84
C TYR A 64 9.83 8.42 5.20
N LYS A 65 11.05 8.44 4.66
CA LYS A 65 11.67 9.62 4.03
C LYS A 65 12.62 9.24 2.90
N GLU A 66 12.87 10.19 2.00
CA GLU A 66 13.89 10.11 0.94
C GLU A 66 13.70 8.91 -0.02
N MET A 67 14.77 8.48 -0.70
CA MET A 67 14.82 7.31 -1.59
C MET A 67 13.80 7.34 -2.74
N ASN A 68 13.30 8.52 -3.11
CA ASN A 68 12.26 8.76 -4.12
C ASN A 68 10.86 8.22 -3.76
N PHE A 69 10.63 7.84 -2.50
CA PHE A 69 9.37 7.26 -2.00
C PHE A 69 8.96 7.82 -0.62
N GLY A 70 9.57 8.92 -0.17
CA GLY A 70 9.39 9.43 1.18
C GLY A 70 7.99 9.97 1.45
N LEU A 71 7.27 9.34 2.39
CA LEU A 71 5.96 9.75 2.84
C LEU A 71 5.98 11.09 3.60
N THR A 72 7.11 11.42 4.23
CA THR A 72 7.30 12.72 4.91
C THR A 72 7.89 13.80 4.01
N ASP A 73 8.18 13.48 2.74
CA ASP A 73 8.83 14.44 1.83
C ASP A 73 7.82 15.52 1.37
N GLU A 74 8.35 16.67 0.92
CA GLU A 74 7.56 17.87 0.64
C GLU A 74 6.39 17.62 -0.32
N HIS A 75 6.59 16.76 -1.33
CA HIS A 75 5.57 16.45 -2.34
C HIS A 75 4.32 15.78 -1.73
N MET A 76 4.45 15.01 -0.65
CA MET A 76 3.33 14.32 0.01
C MET A 76 2.59 15.19 1.03
N ARG A 77 3.13 16.36 1.38
CA ARG A 77 2.54 17.29 2.36
C ARG A 77 1.05 17.60 2.14
N PRO A 78 0.53 17.73 0.90
CA PRO A 78 -0.89 18.00 0.68
C PRO A 78 -1.82 16.85 1.09
N VAL A 79 -1.32 15.62 1.21
CA VAL A 79 -2.15 14.41 1.40
C VAL A 79 -1.75 13.56 2.62
N ILE A 80 -0.57 13.78 3.20
CA ILE A 80 0.00 12.89 4.23
C ILE A 80 -0.92 12.69 5.45
N ASN A 81 -1.59 13.75 5.93
CA ASN A 81 -2.49 13.67 7.08
C ASN A 81 -3.68 12.71 6.85
N GLU A 82 -4.11 12.55 5.60
CA GLU A 82 -5.15 11.59 5.25
C GLU A 82 -4.55 10.22 4.92
N LEU A 83 -3.38 10.19 4.27
CA LEU A 83 -2.70 8.97 3.88
C LEU A 83 -2.38 8.07 5.08
N ILE A 84 -1.98 8.63 6.22
CA ILE A 84 -1.64 7.87 7.43
C ILE A 84 -2.80 7.00 7.96
N GLU A 85 -4.05 7.34 7.66
CA GLU A 85 -5.23 6.55 8.04
C GLU A 85 -5.34 5.23 7.26
N TYR A 86 -4.52 5.07 6.21
CA TYR A 86 -4.50 3.90 5.33
C TYR A 86 -3.20 3.08 5.43
N LEU A 87 -2.28 3.48 6.31
CA LEU A 87 -1.07 2.72 6.67
C LEU A 87 -1.34 1.72 7.80
#